data_AF-A0A919WD75-F1
#
_entry.id   AF-A0A919WD75-F1
#
_cell.length_a   1.000
_cell.length_b   1.000
_cell.length_c   1.000
_cell.angle_alpha   90.00
_cell.angle_beta   90.00
_cell.angle_gamma   90.00
#
_symmetry.space_group_name_H-M   'P 1'
#
loop_
_entity.id
_entity.type
_entity.pdbx_description
1 polymer ?
#
loop_
_entity_poly.entity_id
_entity_poly.type
_entity_poly.pdbx_seq_one_letter_code
_entity_poly.pdbx_strand_id
1 'polypeptide(L)'
;MHWLVLALLAALGLGSGLIAFMLSNAQAATIPVAAIEAPTEDDKVSRILEVAINVTRRPDNGTSLWLGYQNEAGGPLIVQTQKCKILQKSADCGPLHVGRDEKDKSAFKIFLFAADEDATSSLEDIGGKIPGGPGANMAIDEWPDGTDLLSMVRNVTLRSAE
;
A
#
# COMPACT_ATOMS: atom_id res chain seq x y z
N MET A 1 46.32 19.24 -40.03
CA MET A 1 46.00 19.70 -38.65
C MET A 1 44.56 20.19 -38.47
N HIS A 2 43.85 20.72 -39.47
CA HIS A 2 42.47 21.22 -39.31
C HIS A 2 41.40 20.14 -39.04
N TRP A 3 41.60 18.89 -39.46
CA TRP A 3 40.63 17.79 -39.31
C TRP A 3 40.53 17.20 -37.89
N LEU A 4 41.59 17.35 -37.08
CA LEU A 4 41.64 16.79 -35.72
C LEU A 4 40.84 17.61 -34.70
N VAL A 5 40.71 18.93 -34.91
CA VAL A 5 39.96 19.82 -34.01
C VAL A 5 38.44 19.66 -34.20
N LEU A 6 37.99 19.41 -35.42
CA LEU A 6 36.57 19.17 -35.75
C LEU A 6 36.03 17.86 -35.18
N ALA A 7 36.85 16.80 -35.17
CA ALA A 7 36.46 15.52 -34.57
C ALA A 7 36.32 15.60 -33.04
N LEU A 8 37.16 16.41 -32.38
CA LEU A 8 37.12 16.58 -30.92
C LEU A 8 35.88 17.36 -30.46
N LEU A 9 35.46 18.38 -31.23
CA LEU A 9 34.27 19.17 -30.94
C LEU A 9 32.97 18.37 -31.16
N ALA A 10 32.92 17.50 -32.17
CA ALA A 10 31.78 16.62 -32.40
C ALA A 10 31.60 15.56 -31.29
N ALA A 11 32.71 15.01 -30.77
CA ALA A 11 32.69 14.05 -29.67
C ALA A 11 32.18 14.67 -28.35
N LEU A 12 32.50 15.94 -28.08
CA LEU A 12 32.02 16.66 -26.89
C LEU A 12 30.53 17.04 -26.98
N GLY A 13 30.02 17.34 -28.17
CA GLY A 13 28.58 17.62 -28.39
C GLY A 13 27.68 16.38 -28.26
N LEU A 14 28.17 15.20 -28.66
CA LEU A 14 27.42 13.94 -28.56
C LEU A 14 27.44 13.35 -27.13
N GLY A 15 28.52 13.56 -26.37
CA GLY A 15 28.61 13.10 -24.98
C GLY A 15 27.68 13.83 -24.02
N SER A 16 27.42 15.13 -24.26
CA SER A 16 26.57 15.95 -23.39
C SER A 16 25.07 15.70 -23.60
N GLY A 17 24.63 15.39 -24.82
CA GLY A 17 23.24 15.02 -25.11
C GLY A 17 22.82 13.67 -24.50
N LEU A 18 23.74 12.70 -24.44
CA LEU A 18 23.45 11.37 -23.89
C LEU A 18 23.24 11.39 -22.36
N ILE A 19 24.01 12.21 -21.65
CA ILE A 19 23.92 12.35 -20.19
C ILE A 19 22.62 13.06 -19.79
N ALA A 20 22.21 14.09 -20.53
CA ALA A 20 20.93 14.77 -20.29
C ALA A 20 19.72 13.85 -20.53
N PHE A 21 19.76 13.00 -21.55
CA PHE A 21 18.71 12.00 -21.81
C PHE A 21 18.65 10.92 -20.72
N MET A 22 19.79 10.49 -20.18
CA MET A 22 19.82 9.52 -19.07
C MET A 22 19.31 10.10 -17.74
N LEU A 23 19.58 11.37 -17.43
CA LEU A 23 19.03 12.03 -16.24
C LEU A 23 17.51 12.31 -16.35
N SER A 24 16.99 12.48 -17.57
CA SER A 24 15.55 12.69 -17.82
C SER A 24 14.72 11.41 -17.69
N ASN A 25 15.36 10.25 -17.85
CA ASN A 25 14.75 8.92 -17.73
C ASN A 25 15.02 8.25 -16.37
N ALA A 26 15.59 8.98 -15.40
CA ALA A 26 15.45 8.61 -14.01
C ALA A 26 13.95 8.70 -13.69
N GLN A 27 13.26 7.57 -13.85
CA GLN A 27 11.85 7.38 -13.59
C GLN A 27 11.47 8.18 -12.36
N ALA A 28 10.66 9.22 -12.56
CA ALA A 28 9.97 9.86 -11.46
C ALA A 28 9.22 8.73 -10.75
N ALA A 29 9.74 8.29 -9.60
CA ALA A 29 9.10 7.26 -8.81
C ALA A 29 7.68 7.78 -8.55
N THR A 30 6.68 7.11 -9.11
CA THR A 30 5.30 7.53 -8.95
C THR A 30 5.01 7.58 -7.47
N ILE A 31 4.84 8.79 -6.93
CA ILE A 31 4.60 8.97 -5.51
C ILE A 31 3.29 8.25 -5.19
N PRO A 32 3.28 7.27 -4.27
CA PRO A 32 2.07 6.53 -3.95
C PRO A 32 1.00 7.46 -3.38
N VAL A 33 -0.26 7.16 -3.67
CA VAL A 33 -1.42 7.95 -3.19
C VAL A 33 -1.39 8.08 -1.66
N ALA A 34 -1.14 6.95 -1.02
CA ALA A 34 -1.00 6.83 0.42
C ALA A 34 -0.04 5.68 0.75
N ALA A 35 0.56 5.72 1.94
CA ALA A 35 1.45 4.67 2.42
C ALA A 35 1.21 4.41 3.91
N ILE A 36 1.44 3.17 4.34
CA ILE A 36 1.49 2.80 5.75
C ILE A 36 2.79 3.38 6.33
N GLU A 37 2.67 4.18 7.39
CA GLU A 37 3.82 4.70 8.15
C GLU A 37 4.13 3.86 9.38
N ALA A 38 3.09 3.30 10.02
CA ALA A 38 3.22 2.37 11.12
C ALA A 38 2.07 1.35 11.10
N PRO A 39 2.33 0.06 11.39
CA PRO A 39 3.63 -0.50 11.78
C PRO A 39 4.63 -0.53 10.62
N THR A 40 5.89 -0.77 10.95
CA THR A 40 7.00 -1.03 10.03
C THR A 40 7.32 -2.52 9.96
N GLU A 41 8.23 -2.90 9.07
CA GLU A 41 8.66 -4.30 8.95
C GLU A 41 9.27 -4.80 10.25
N ASP A 42 9.04 -6.07 10.59
CA ASP A 42 9.48 -6.74 11.83
C ASP A 42 8.81 -6.25 13.13
N ASP A 43 7.88 -5.30 13.07
CA ASP A 43 7.23 -4.77 14.26
C ASP A 43 6.41 -5.83 15.00
N LYS A 44 6.41 -5.70 16.33
CA LYS A 44 5.52 -6.45 17.23
C LYS A 44 4.34 -5.57 17.63
N VAL A 45 3.14 -5.99 17.29
CA VAL A 45 1.90 -5.21 17.48
C VAL A 45 0.92 -5.88 18.44
N SER A 46 -0.01 -5.08 18.99
CA SER A 46 -1.21 -5.61 19.65
C SER A 46 -2.18 -6.18 18.61
N ARG A 47 -3.09 -7.07 19.05
CA ARG A 47 -4.15 -7.59 18.15
C ARG A 47 -5.02 -6.48 17.58
N ILE A 48 -5.41 -5.55 18.44
CA ILE A 48 -6.14 -4.36 18.03
C ILE A 48 -5.07 -3.34 17.67
N LEU A 49 -4.93 -3.06 16.37
CA LEU A 49 -3.87 -2.24 15.82
C LEU A 49 -4.45 -1.01 15.14
N GLU A 50 -4.04 0.17 15.57
CA GLU A 50 -4.24 1.40 14.81
C GLU A 50 -3.10 1.53 13.78
N VAL A 51 -3.46 1.58 12.50
CA VAL A 51 -2.48 1.68 11.41
C VAL A 51 -2.34 3.15 11.01
N ALA A 52 -1.14 3.70 11.16
CA ALA A 52 -0.86 5.07 10.75
C ALA A 52 -0.65 5.11 9.24
N ILE A 53 -1.45 5.94 8.56
CA ILE A 53 -1.41 6.08 7.09
C ILE A 53 -1.17 7.55 6.75
N ASN A 54 -0.18 7.79 5.91
CA ASN A 54 0.07 9.11 5.32
C ASN A 54 -0.46 9.17 3.90
N VAL A 55 -1.24 10.21 3.63
CA VAL A 55 -1.88 10.46 2.33
C VAL A 55 -1.10 11.57 1.66
N THR A 56 -0.34 11.23 0.63
CA THR A 56 0.54 12.18 -0.07
C THR A 56 -0.20 12.96 -1.14
N ARG A 57 -1.23 12.35 -1.75
CA ARG A 57 -2.19 13.02 -2.62
C ARG A 57 -3.58 12.45 -2.39
N ARG A 58 -4.61 13.23 -2.70
CA ARG A 58 -6.00 12.75 -2.64
C ARG A 58 -6.17 11.62 -3.67
N PRO A 59 -6.85 10.52 -3.31
CA PRO A 59 -7.29 9.51 -4.29
C PRO A 59 -8.16 10.14 -5.36
N ASP A 60 -8.17 9.52 -6.54
CA ASP A 60 -8.98 9.96 -7.67
C ASP A 60 -10.48 9.81 -7.33
N ASN A 61 -11.35 10.54 -8.03
CA ASN A 61 -12.80 10.48 -7.77
C ASN A 61 -13.32 9.06 -7.97
N GLY A 62 -14.13 8.58 -7.01
CA GLY A 62 -14.65 7.20 -7.02
C GLY A 62 -13.72 6.18 -6.38
N THR A 63 -12.44 6.50 -6.19
CA THR A 63 -11.48 5.62 -5.51
C THR A 63 -11.58 5.77 -4.00
N SER A 64 -11.62 4.63 -3.30
CA SER A 64 -11.58 4.56 -1.84
C SER A 64 -10.35 3.81 -1.34
N LEU A 65 -9.90 4.15 -0.13
CA LEU A 65 -8.77 3.46 0.51
C LEU A 65 -9.29 2.40 1.46
N TRP A 66 -8.60 1.26 1.51
CA TRP A 66 -8.96 0.12 2.34
C TRP A 66 -7.72 -0.50 2.96
N LEU A 67 -7.94 -1.13 4.13
CA LEU A 67 -6.91 -1.80 4.89
C LEU A 67 -7.23 -3.28 5.00
N GLY A 68 -6.19 -4.11 4.94
CA GLY A 68 -6.31 -5.54 5.15
C GLY A 68 -5.00 -6.16 5.63
N TYR A 69 -5.04 -7.45 5.90
CA TYR A 69 -3.86 -8.25 6.20
C TYR A 69 -4.01 -9.67 5.66
N GLN A 70 -2.90 -10.38 5.61
CA GLN A 70 -2.87 -11.81 5.31
C GLN A 70 -1.71 -12.44 6.08
N ASN A 71 -1.90 -13.68 6.53
CA ASN A 71 -0.83 -14.48 7.10
C ASN A 71 0.24 -14.75 6.01
N GLU A 72 1.51 -14.50 6.32
CA GLU A 72 2.61 -14.73 5.36
C GLU A 72 2.82 -16.21 5.02
N ALA A 73 2.39 -17.13 5.88
CA ALA A 73 2.36 -18.55 5.57
C ALA A 73 1.27 -18.93 4.54
N GLY A 74 0.42 -17.98 4.14
CA GLY A 74 -0.70 -18.17 3.23
C GLY A 74 -2.07 -18.19 3.94
N GLY A 75 -3.14 -18.30 3.16
CA GLY A 75 -4.52 -18.22 3.66
C GLY A 75 -5.32 -17.12 2.96
N PRO A 76 -6.56 -16.85 3.39
CA PRO A 76 -7.40 -15.83 2.77
C PRO A 76 -6.86 -14.42 3.03
N LEU A 77 -7.22 -13.49 2.14
CA LEU A 77 -7.03 -12.08 2.37
C LEU A 77 -8.09 -11.61 3.37
N ILE A 78 -7.67 -10.96 4.44
CA ILE A 78 -8.57 -10.40 5.44
C ILE A 78 -8.63 -8.90 5.26
N VAL A 79 -9.79 -8.36 4.90
CA VAL A 79 -10.00 -6.93 4.62
C VAL A 79 -10.97 -6.36 5.64
N GLN A 80 -10.75 -5.12 6.10
CA GLN A 80 -11.74 -4.45 6.94
C GLN A 80 -13.04 -4.26 6.17
N THR A 81 -14.20 -4.40 6.82
CA THR A 81 -15.50 -4.22 6.17
C THR A 81 -15.84 -2.76 5.86
N GLN A 82 -15.02 -1.82 6.33
CA GLN A 82 -15.22 -0.38 6.15
C GLN A 82 -14.02 0.23 5.42
N LYS A 83 -14.30 1.15 4.49
CA LYS A 83 -13.29 1.99 3.85
C LYS A 83 -12.71 3.00 4.83
N CYS A 84 -11.48 3.40 4.58
CA CYS A 84 -10.81 4.44 5.34
C CYS A 84 -11.42 5.81 5.06
N LYS A 85 -11.58 6.61 6.12
CA LYS A 85 -11.93 8.02 6.03
C LYS A 85 -10.68 8.83 5.72
N ILE A 86 -10.63 9.42 4.53
CA ILE A 86 -9.53 10.29 4.12
C ILE A 86 -9.64 11.63 4.86
N LEU A 87 -8.56 11.99 5.55
CA LEU A 87 -8.32 13.29 6.17
C LEU A 87 -7.32 14.08 5.30
N GLN A 88 -6.88 15.28 5.74
CA GLN A 88 -6.02 16.12 4.89
C GLN A 88 -4.70 15.45 4.47
N LYS A 89 -3.97 14.85 5.40
CA LYS A 89 -2.66 14.20 5.17
C LYS A 89 -2.60 12.78 5.72
N SER A 90 -3.73 12.23 6.12
CA SER A 90 -3.81 10.90 6.70
C SER A 90 -5.12 10.22 6.32
N ALA A 91 -5.22 8.93 6.60
CA ALA A 91 -6.45 8.18 6.49
C ALA A 91 -6.71 7.45 7.81
N ASP A 92 -7.97 7.47 8.23
CA ASP A 92 -8.46 6.75 9.41
C ASP A 92 -9.27 5.55 8.95
N CYS A 93 -8.74 4.34 9.15
CA CYS A 93 -9.43 3.09 8.83
C CYS A 93 -10.06 2.43 10.07
N GLY A 94 -9.97 3.08 11.24
CA GLY A 94 -10.26 2.46 12.52
C GLY A 94 -9.34 1.28 12.86
N PRO A 95 -9.64 0.54 13.94
CA PRO A 95 -8.78 -0.51 14.44
C PRO A 95 -8.77 -1.72 13.50
N LEU A 96 -7.57 -2.19 13.14
CA LEU A 96 -7.38 -3.46 12.45
C LEU A 96 -7.26 -4.59 13.47
N HIS A 97 -8.14 -5.60 13.37
CA HIS A 97 -8.06 -6.80 14.20
C HIS A 97 -7.24 -7.90 13.50
N VAL A 98 -5.97 -8.06 13.89
CA VAL A 98 -5.05 -9.03 13.28
C VAL A 98 -4.99 -10.37 14.04
N GLY A 99 -5.02 -11.47 13.30
CA GLY A 99 -4.97 -12.83 13.84
C GLY A 99 -6.28 -13.29 14.50
N ARG A 100 -6.39 -14.61 14.74
CA ARG A 100 -7.60 -15.22 15.34
C ARG A 100 -7.56 -15.23 16.87
N ASP A 101 -6.42 -15.57 17.45
CA ASP A 101 -6.18 -15.65 18.89
C ASP A 101 -4.75 -15.23 19.28
N GLU A 102 -4.44 -15.13 20.58
CA GLU A 102 -3.16 -14.55 21.06
C GLU A 102 -1.99 -15.52 20.86
N LYS A 103 -2.32 -16.77 20.53
CA LYS A 103 -1.36 -17.82 20.24
C LYS A 103 -1.04 -17.90 18.75
N ASP A 104 -1.61 -17.03 17.91
CA ASP A 104 -1.20 -16.91 16.53
C ASP A 104 0.24 -16.37 16.47
N LYS A 105 1.15 -17.26 16.09
CA LYS A 105 2.59 -16.98 16.00
C LYS A 105 3.02 -16.58 14.59
N SER A 106 2.08 -16.51 13.67
CA SER A 106 2.39 -16.26 12.27
C SER A 106 2.74 -14.79 12.07
N ALA A 107 3.68 -14.54 11.16
CA ALA A 107 3.88 -13.20 10.64
C ALA A 107 2.72 -12.84 9.71
N PHE A 108 2.36 -11.55 9.72
CA PHE A 108 1.35 -10.99 8.85
C PHE A 108 2.00 -9.95 7.94
N LYS A 109 1.44 -9.86 6.73
CA LYS A 109 1.59 -8.70 5.87
C LYS A 109 0.33 -7.87 5.98
N ILE A 110 0.49 -6.56 6.17
CA ILE A 110 -0.59 -5.56 6.24
C ILE A 110 -0.55 -4.77 4.95
N PHE A 111 -1.70 -4.57 4.32
CA PHE A 111 -1.83 -3.91 3.04
C PHE A 111 -2.72 -2.68 3.13
N LEU A 112 -2.30 -1.63 2.45
CA LEU A 112 -3.13 -0.50 2.09
C LEU A 112 -3.32 -0.54 0.57
N PHE A 113 -4.58 -0.50 0.13
CA PHE A 113 -4.91 -0.55 -1.29
C PHE A 113 -6.00 0.48 -1.62
N ALA A 114 -6.01 0.87 -2.90
CA ALA A 114 -7.07 1.64 -3.52
C ALA A 114 -8.06 0.67 -4.17
N ALA A 115 -9.34 1.00 -4.13
CA ALA A 115 -10.40 0.31 -4.84
C ALA A 115 -11.20 1.36 -5.63
N ASP A 116 -11.39 1.14 -6.92
CA ASP A 116 -12.32 1.96 -7.72
C ASP A 116 -13.79 1.74 -7.31
N GLU A 117 -14.73 2.34 -8.03
CA GLU A 117 -16.15 2.30 -7.69
C GLU A 117 -16.74 0.87 -7.72
N ASP A 118 -16.36 0.06 -8.71
CA ASP A 118 -16.85 -1.32 -8.87
C ASP A 118 -16.24 -2.26 -7.83
N ALA A 119 -14.93 -2.12 -7.57
CA ALA A 119 -14.24 -2.83 -6.51
C ALA A 119 -14.79 -2.45 -5.13
N THR A 120 -15.04 -1.16 -4.89
CA THR A 120 -15.64 -0.64 -3.66
C THR A 120 -17.02 -1.24 -3.44
N SER A 121 -17.87 -1.23 -4.48
CA SER A 121 -19.21 -1.82 -4.39
C SER A 121 -19.14 -3.31 -4.06
N SER A 122 -18.20 -4.05 -4.68
CA SER A 122 -18.03 -5.48 -4.42
C SER A 122 -17.62 -5.76 -2.96
N LEU A 123 -16.69 -4.95 -2.43
CA LEU A 123 -16.24 -5.05 -1.04
C LEU A 123 -17.36 -4.68 -0.05
N GLU A 124 -18.13 -3.63 -0.33
CA GLU A 124 -19.27 -3.22 0.49
C GLU A 124 -20.41 -4.27 0.47
N ASP A 125 -20.64 -4.94 -0.66
CA ASP A 125 -21.64 -6.01 -0.79
C ASP A 125 -21.28 -7.28 0.00
N ILE A 126 -19.97 -7.58 0.11
CA ILE A 126 -19.46 -8.68 0.94
C ILE A 126 -19.52 -8.26 2.42
N GLY A 127 -18.96 -7.09 2.74
CA GLY A 127 -18.86 -6.57 4.10
C GLY A 127 -20.20 -6.28 4.76
N GLY A 128 -21.19 -5.77 4.00
CA GLY A 128 -22.53 -5.45 4.48
C GLY A 128 -23.35 -6.67 4.90
N LYS A 129 -22.96 -7.88 4.47
CA LYS A 129 -23.55 -9.14 4.91
C LYS A 129 -22.98 -9.63 6.25
N ILE A 130 -21.89 -9.02 6.72
CA ILE A 130 -21.20 -9.41 7.95
C ILE A 130 -21.61 -8.44 9.07
N PRO A 131 -22.36 -8.90 10.09
CA PRO A 131 -22.66 -8.06 11.23
C PRO A 131 -21.37 -7.74 12.01
N GLY A 132 -21.10 -6.45 12.24
CA GLY A 132 -19.89 -6.05 12.97
C GLY A 132 -19.81 -4.55 13.28
N GLY A 133 -19.04 -4.23 14.34
CA GLY A 133 -18.68 -2.85 14.70
C GLY A 133 -17.42 -2.36 13.98
N PRO A 134 -16.83 -1.24 14.44
CA PRO A 134 -15.53 -0.78 13.94
C PRO A 134 -14.46 -1.89 14.01
N GLY A 135 -13.68 -2.03 12.94
CA GLY A 135 -12.65 -3.07 12.84
C GLY A 135 -13.16 -4.49 12.52
N ALA A 136 -14.44 -4.64 12.16
CA ALA A 136 -14.91 -5.88 11.59
C ALA A 136 -14.15 -6.21 10.30
N ASN A 137 -13.84 -7.48 10.12
CA ASN A 137 -13.07 -7.97 8.99
C ASN A 137 -13.88 -8.99 8.20
N MET A 138 -13.59 -9.08 6.91
CA MET A 138 -14.11 -10.08 5.99
C MET A 138 -12.96 -10.84 5.35
N ALA A 139 -13.17 -12.13 5.13
CA ALA A 139 -12.27 -12.94 4.33
C ALA A 139 -12.70 -12.89 2.87
N ILE A 140 -11.76 -12.64 1.97
CA ILE A 140 -11.94 -12.75 0.52
C ILE A 140 -10.88 -13.70 -0.04
N ASP A 141 -11.26 -14.45 -1.07
CA ASP A 141 -10.37 -15.43 -1.70
C ASP A 141 -9.40 -14.76 -2.69
N GLU A 142 -9.85 -13.71 -3.35
CA GLU A 142 -9.07 -12.92 -4.31
C GLU A 142 -9.42 -11.44 -4.21
N TRP A 143 -8.50 -10.60 -4.67
CA TRP A 143 -8.76 -9.17 -4.81
C TRP A 143 -9.77 -8.93 -5.93
N PRO A 144 -10.81 -8.10 -5.73
CA PRO A 144 -11.69 -7.72 -6.82
C PRO A 144 -10.91 -6.94 -7.88
N ASP A 145 -11.30 -7.10 -9.15
CA ASP A 145 -10.82 -6.26 -10.24
C ASP A 145 -11.06 -4.78 -9.90
N GLY A 146 -10.14 -3.89 -10.29
CA GLY A 146 -10.20 -2.47 -9.91
C GLY A 146 -9.52 -2.13 -8.58
N THR A 147 -8.75 -3.06 -8.02
CA THR A 147 -7.91 -2.84 -6.84
C THR A 147 -6.44 -2.61 -7.19
N ASP A 148 -5.85 -1.60 -6.55
CA ASP A 148 -4.44 -1.25 -6.69
C ASP A 148 -3.75 -1.27 -5.33
N LEU A 149 -2.75 -2.15 -5.18
CA LEU A 149 -1.92 -2.16 -3.97
C LEU A 149 -1.08 -0.88 -3.89
N LEU A 150 -1.25 -0.10 -2.82
CA LEU A 150 -0.51 1.15 -2.62
C LEU A 150 0.71 0.97 -1.73
N SER A 151 0.56 0.19 -0.66
CA SER A 151 1.61 -0.04 0.33
C SER A 151 1.42 -1.38 1.02
N MET A 152 2.52 -2.01 1.39
CA MET A 152 2.54 -3.28 2.11
C MET A 152 3.66 -3.25 3.13
N VAL A 153 3.34 -3.65 4.35
CA VAL A 153 4.29 -3.89 5.43
C VAL A 153 4.30 -5.37 5.72
N ARG A 154 5.49 -5.95 5.86
CA ARG A 154 5.70 -7.39 6.02
C ARG A 154 6.24 -7.72 7.40
N ASN A 155 6.25 -9.01 7.71
CA ASN A 155 6.81 -9.57 8.92
C ASN A 155 6.30 -8.95 10.25
N VAL A 156 5.06 -8.44 10.24
CA VAL A 156 4.43 -7.91 11.46
C VAL A 156 3.97 -9.09 12.31
N THR A 157 4.29 -9.11 13.61
CA THR A 157 3.94 -10.22 14.51
C THR A 157 3.15 -9.75 15.72
N LEU A 158 2.33 -10.62 16.31
CA LEU A 158 1.65 -10.30 17.57
C LEU A 158 2.66 -10.28 18.72
N ARG A 159 2.56 -9.27 19.60
CA ARG A 159 3.22 -9.31 20.91
C ARG A 159 2.68 -10.51 21.69
N SER A 160 3.57 -11.27 22.31
CA SER A 160 3.17 -12.32 23.25
C SER A 160 2.42 -11.68 24.42
N ALA A 161 1.31 -12.30 24.85
CA ALA A 161 0.66 -11.91 26.09
C ALA A 161 1.66 -12.13 27.24
N GLU A 162 1.95 -11.07 28.00
CA GLU A 162 2.76 -11.13 29.24
C GLU A 162 1.98 -11.80 30.38
#